data_AF-A0A257TEV9-F1
#
_entry.id   AF-A0A257TEV9-F1
#
_cell.length_a   1.000
_cell.length_b   1.000
_cell.length_c   1.000
_cell.angle_alpha   90.00
_cell.angle_beta   90.00
_cell.angle_gamma   90.00
#
_symmetry.space_group_name_H-M   'P 1'
#
loop_
_entity.id
_entity.type
_entity.pdbx_description
1 polymer ?
#
loop_
_entity_poly.entity_id
_entity_poly.type
_entity_poly.pdbx_seq_one_letter_code
_entity_poly.pdbx_strand_id
1 'polypeptide(L)'
;MVKVLSPLQIVGLVWFCASIILALSTTVYFRFWLRRRDVKVMLGLAAVPGYLEMLYMKWCREHSQSGTVVLSLRFVLLVNVLLSALIVVPFVIMKN
;
A
#
# COMPACT_ATOMS: atom_id res chain seq x y z
N MET A 1 12.20 34.46 -2.58
CA MET A 1 11.54 34.41 -1.25
C MET A 1 11.28 32.94 -0.92
N VAL A 2 12.07 32.34 -0.01
CA VAL A 2 11.94 30.90 0.32
C VAL A 2 10.76 30.71 1.26
N LYS A 3 9.68 30.04 0.81
CA LYS A 3 8.53 29.73 1.66
C LYS A 3 8.90 28.58 2.60
N VAL A 4 9.06 28.88 3.88
CA VAL A 4 9.31 27.87 4.93
C VAL A 4 8.02 27.05 5.13
N LEU A 5 8.13 25.72 5.08
CA LEU A 5 7.03 24.80 5.39
C LEU A 5 6.74 24.84 6.89
N SER A 6 5.46 24.80 7.27
CA SER A 6 5.10 24.68 8.70
C SER A 6 5.47 23.29 9.22
N PRO A 7 5.76 23.12 10.52
CA PRO A 7 6.06 21.82 11.10
C PRO A 7 4.99 20.76 10.79
N LEU A 8 3.71 21.14 10.81
CA LEU A 8 2.59 20.26 10.47
C LEU A 8 2.66 19.74 9.02
N GLN A 9 3.07 20.59 8.07
CA GLN A 9 3.25 20.20 6.66
C GLN A 9 4.39 19.20 6.51
N ILE A 10 5.48 19.40 7.25
CA ILE A 10 6.63 18.48 7.24
C ILE A 10 6.19 17.11 7.79
N VAL A 11 5.49 17.08 8.93
CA VAL A 11 4.98 15.82 9.52
C VAL A 11 4.02 15.12 8.56
N GLY A 12 3.09 15.85 7.94
CA GLY A 12 2.16 15.29 6.96
C GLY A 12 2.87 14.68 5.75
N LEU A 13 3.87 15.38 5.20
CA LEU A 13 4.68 14.87 4.08
C LEU A 13 5.47 13.62 4.46
N VAL A 14 6.14 13.62 5.63
CA VAL A 14 6.88 12.46 6.12
C VAL A 14 5.95 11.27 6.31
N TRP A 15 4.77 11.47 6.90
CA TRP A 15 3.78 10.42 7.09
C TRP A 15 3.24 9.87 5.77
N PHE A 16 2.96 10.74 4.79
CA PHE A 16 2.54 10.32 3.46
C PHE A 16 3.62 9.50 2.75
N CYS A 17 4.87 9.97 2.74
CA CYS A 17 6.00 9.23 2.18
C CYS A 17 6.20 7.87 2.86
N ALA A 18 6.16 7.83 4.20
CA ALA A 18 6.27 6.58 4.96
C ALA A 18 5.14 5.60 4.62
N SER A 19 3.91 6.11 4.45
CA SER A 19 2.73 5.31 4.11
C SER A 19 2.85 4.69 2.70
N ILE A 20 3.34 5.46 1.72
CA ILE A 20 3.62 4.95 0.37
C ILE A 20 4.72 3.89 0.41
N ILE A 21 5.85 4.18 1.07
CA ILE A 21 6.98 3.23 1.16
C ILE A 21 6.51 1.93 1.81
N LEU A 22 5.70 2.01 2.88
CA LEU A 22 5.16 0.83 3.55
C LEU A 22 4.22 0.03 2.63
N ALA A 23 3.35 0.68 1.87
CA ALA A 23 2.46 0.03 0.91
C ALA A 23 3.23 -0.67 -0.23
N LEU A 24 4.28 -0.02 -0.76
CA LEU A 24 5.15 -0.61 -1.78
C LEU A 24 5.95 -1.79 -1.23
N SER A 25 6.54 -1.64 -0.05
CA SER A 25 7.36 -2.68 0.59
C SER A 25 6.54 -3.94 0.87
N THR A 26 5.32 -3.78 1.40
CA THR A 26 4.40 -4.90 1.64
C THR A 26 3.92 -5.54 0.34
N THR A 27 3.74 -4.77 -0.74
CA THR A 27 3.44 -5.29 -2.08
C THR A 27 4.57 -6.16 -2.62
N VAL A 28 5.81 -5.67 -2.55
CA VAL A 28 7.00 -6.41 -2.98
C VAL A 28 7.18 -7.69 -2.14
N TYR A 29 7.13 -7.57 -0.82
CA TYR A 29 7.25 -8.71 0.09
C TYR A 29 6.21 -9.80 -0.23
N PHE A 30 4.95 -9.40 -0.40
CA PHE A 30 3.85 -10.34 -0.65
C PHE A 30 3.98 -11.04 -2.00
N ARG A 31 4.44 -10.32 -3.02
CA ARG A 31 4.76 -10.91 -4.31
C ARG A 31 5.86 -11.97 -4.19
N PHE A 32 6.93 -11.69 -3.43
CA PHE A 32 7.98 -12.67 -3.15
C PHE A 32 7.44 -13.88 -2.37
N TRP A 33 6.60 -13.63 -1.38
CA TRP A 33 5.96 -14.67 -0.57
C TRP A 33 5.08 -15.62 -1.42
N LEU A 34 4.32 -15.08 -2.38
CA LEU A 34 3.52 -15.85 -3.33
C LEU A 34 4.41 -16.67 -4.28
N ARG A 35 5.47 -16.07 -4.82
CA ARG A 35 6.45 -16.78 -5.66
C ARG A 35 7.13 -17.94 -4.94
N ARG A 36 7.45 -17.80 -3.65
CA ARG A 36 8.03 -18.88 -2.83
C ARG A 36 7.09 -20.07 -2.64
N ARG A 37 5.81 -19.93 -2.97
CA ARG A 37 4.79 -21.00 -2.92
C ARG A 37 4.34 -21.43 -4.32
N ASP A 38 5.19 -21.22 -5.32
CA ASP A 38 4.93 -21.58 -6.72
C ASP A 38 3.69 -20.93 -7.34
N VAL A 39 3.17 -19.86 -6.74
CA VAL A 39 2.08 -19.08 -7.32
C VAL A 39 2.63 -18.24 -8.48
N LYS A 40 2.14 -18.49 -9.69
CA LYS A 40 2.52 -17.75 -10.91
C LYS A 40 1.98 -16.32 -10.86
N VAL A 41 2.86 -15.36 -10.54
CA VAL A 41 2.54 -13.91 -10.55
C VAL A 41 2.94 -13.30 -11.89
N MET A 42 1.98 -12.77 -12.64
CA MET A 42 2.25 -11.99 -13.85
C MET A 42 2.81 -10.61 -13.48
N LEU A 43 4.02 -10.31 -13.96
CA LEU A 43 4.74 -9.06 -13.69
C LEU A 43 3.93 -7.80 -14.03
N GLY A 44 3.26 -7.79 -15.19
CA GLY A 44 2.44 -6.66 -15.63
C GLY A 44 1.19 -6.41 -14.80
N LEU A 45 0.69 -7.43 -14.10
CA LEU A 45 -0.50 -7.34 -13.25
C LEU A 45 -0.15 -7.14 -11.77
N ALA A 46 1.13 -7.31 -11.38
CA ALA A 46 1.55 -7.19 -9.99
C ALA A 46 1.37 -5.76 -9.42
N ALA A 47 1.27 -4.75 -10.28
CA ALA A 47 0.96 -3.37 -9.91
C ALA A 47 -0.56 -3.09 -9.86
N VAL A 48 -1.39 -3.99 -10.38
CA VAL A 48 -2.84 -3.81 -10.40
C VAL A 48 -3.39 -4.04 -8.99
N PRO A 49 -4.12 -3.07 -8.42
CA PRO A 49 -4.75 -3.22 -7.11
C PRO A 49 -5.63 -4.47 -7.06
N GLY A 50 -5.47 -5.30 -6.02
CA GLY A 50 -6.29 -6.50 -5.82
C GLY A 50 -5.81 -7.77 -6.53
N TYR A 51 -4.88 -7.69 -7.48
CA TYR A 51 -4.40 -8.87 -8.21
C TYR A 51 -3.67 -9.87 -7.29
N LEU A 52 -2.76 -9.38 -6.44
CA LEU A 52 -2.01 -10.24 -5.52
C LEU A 52 -2.91 -10.81 -4.43
N GLU A 53 -3.88 -10.03 -3.96
CA GLU A 53 -4.91 -10.43 -3.00
C GLU A 53 -5.79 -11.55 -3.57
N MET A 54 -6.17 -11.43 -4.85
CA MET A 54 -6.93 -12.48 -5.55
C MET A 54 -6.11 -13.78 -5.66
N LEU A 55 -4.84 -13.69 -6.05
CA LEU A 55 -3.94 -14.85 -6.11
C LEU A 55 -3.75 -15.50 -4.73
N TYR A 56 -3.60 -14.69 -3.69
CA TYR A 56 -3.50 -15.17 -2.32
C TYR A 56 -4.77 -15.87 -1.85
N MET A 57 -5.95 -15.29 -2.12
CA MET A 57 -7.24 -15.92 -1.80
C MET A 57 -7.47 -17.22 -2.57
N LYS A 58 -6.95 -17.32 -3.78
CA LYS A 58 -6.94 -18.58 -4.53
C LYS A 58 -6.03 -19.61 -3.83
N TRP A 59 -4.80 -19.24 -3.50
CA TRP A 59 -3.86 -20.12 -2.80
C TRP A 59 -4.41 -20.59 -1.43
N CYS A 60 -5.01 -19.69 -0.66
CA CYS A 60 -5.65 -20.01 0.63
C CYS A 60 -6.77 -21.04 0.47
N ARG A 61 -7.62 -20.90 -0.55
CA ARG A 61 -8.69 -21.86 -0.85
C ARG A 61 -8.16 -23.24 -1.21
N GLU A 62 -7.07 -23.30 -1.97
CA GLU A 62 -6.41 -24.56 -2.34
C GLU A 62 -5.75 -25.27 -1.14
N HIS A 63 -5.40 -24.53 -0.08
CA HIS A 63 -4.70 -25.05 1.10
C HIS A 63 -5.56 -25.04 2.38
N SER A 64 -6.87 -24.83 2.27
CA SER A 64 -7.80 -24.72 3.40
C SER A 64 -7.35 -23.72 4.48
N GLN A 65 -6.67 -22.64 4.09
CA GLN A 65 -6.21 -21.60 5.00
C GLN A 65 -7.14 -20.38 4.97
N SER A 66 -7.18 -19.63 6.07
CA SER A 66 -7.92 -18.36 6.16
C SER A 66 -7.07 -17.20 5.65
N GLY A 67 -7.57 -16.50 4.64
CA GLY A 67 -6.93 -15.32 4.06
C GLY A 67 -7.26 -13.98 4.74
N THR A 68 -8.21 -13.98 5.69
CA THR A 68 -8.85 -12.76 6.18
C THR A 68 -7.87 -11.78 6.83
N VAL A 69 -6.93 -12.26 7.65
CA VAL A 69 -5.98 -11.40 8.38
C VAL A 69 -5.12 -10.57 7.42
N VAL A 70 -4.61 -11.19 6.35
CA VAL A 70 -3.75 -10.51 5.37
C VAL A 70 -4.55 -9.50 4.57
N LEU A 71 -5.79 -9.82 4.20
CA LEU A 71 -6.69 -8.89 3.52
C LEU A 71 -7.04 -7.68 4.41
N SER A 72 -7.32 -7.91 5.69
CA SER A 72 -7.60 -6.82 6.64
C SER A 72 -6.40 -5.89 6.81
N LEU A 73 -5.18 -6.44 6.92
CA LEU A 73 -3.96 -5.63 7.00
C LEU A 73 -3.74 -4.80 5.73
N ARG A 74 -3.98 -5.40 4.55
CA ARG A 74 -3.92 -4.70 3.26
C ARG A 74 -4.93 -3.56 3.17
N PHE A 75 -6.15 -3.81 3.63
CA PHE A 75 -7.20 -2.80 3.66
C PHE A 75 -6.83 -1.64 4.60
N VAL A 76 -6.30 -1.94 5.81
CA VAL A 76 -5.83 -0.91 6.74
C VAL A 76 -4.69 -0.08 6.14
N LEU A 77 -3.75 -0.70 5.43
CA LEU A 77 -2.69 0.02 4.72
C LEU A 77 -3.22 0.95 3.63
N LEU A 78 -4.21 0.48 2.86
CA LEU A 78 -4.88 1.31 1.85
C LEU A 78 -5.55 2.53 2.48
N VAL A 79 -6.30 2.32 3.58
CA VAL A 79 -6.94 3.40 4.33
C VAL A 79 -5.90 4.38 4.89
N ASN A 80 -4.78 3.89 5.43
CA ASN A 80 -3.70 4.74 5.92
C ASN A 80 -3.09 5.61 4.81
N VAL A 81 -2.87 5.06 3.62
CA VAL A 81 -2.41 5.83 2.45
C VAL A 81 -3.45 6.89 2.06
N LEU A 82 -4.73 6.53 1.99
CA LEU A 82 -5.81 7.48 1.66
C LEU A 82 -5.93 8.61 2.66
N LEU A 83 -5.86 8.32 3.96
CA LEU A 83 -5.89 9.34 5.02
C LEU A 83 -4.68 10.28 4.93
N SER A 84 -3.48 9.72 4.73
CA SER A 84 -2.29 10.54 4.56
C SER A 84 -2.36 11.43 3.31
N ALA A 85 -2.97 10.94 2.22
CA ALA A 85 -3.22 11.72 1.01
C ALA A 85 -4.23 12.85 1.24
N LEU A 86 -5.34 12.57 1.92
CA LEU A 86 -6.37 13.57 2.24
C LEU A 86 -5.83 14.73 3.09
N ILE A 87 -4.82 14.47 3.93
CA ILE A 87 -4.16 15.51 4.71
C ILE A 87 -3.21 16.31 3.84
N VAL A 88 -2.37 15.67 3.02
CA VAL A 88 -1.31 16.35 2.26
C VAL A 88 -1.84 17.08 1.01
N VAL A 89 -2.78 16.49 0.27
CA VAL A 89 -3.27 17.02 -1.03
C VAL A 89 -3.84 18.45 -0.91
N PRO A 90 -4.69 18.78 0.08
CA PRO A 90 -5.19 20.15 0.23
C PRO A 90 -4.07 21.17 0.46
N PHE A 91 -3.02 20.82 1.22
CA PHE A 91 -1.89 21.71 1.46
C PHE A 91 -1.04 21.97 0.21
N VAL A 92 -0.97 21.00 -0.69
CA VAL A 92 -0.27 21.16 -1.98
C VAL A 92 -1.12 22.00 -2.94
N ILE A 93 -2.42 21.75 -3.03
CA ILE A 93 -3.34 22.47 -3.93
C ILE A 93 -3.49 23.94 -3.53
N MET A 94 -3.69 24.25 -2.24
CA MET A 94 -3.85 25.62 -1.77
C MET A 94 -2.57 26.48 -1.87
N LYS A 95 -1.41 25.86 -2.13
CA LYS A 95 -0.13 26.56 -2.27
C LYS A 95 0.19 26.96 -3.72
N ASN A 96 -0.50 26.38 -4.70
CA ASN A 96 -0.43 26.73 -6.13
C ASN A 96 -1.53 27.72 -6.48
#